data_AF-A0A851M1H0-F1
#
_entry.id   AF-A0A851M1H0-F1
#
_cell.length_a   1.000
_cell.length_b   1.000
_cell.length_c   1.000
_cell.angle_alpha   90.00
_cell.angle_beta   90.00
_cell.angle_gamma   90.00
#
_symmetry.space_group_name_H-M   'P 1'
#
loop_
_entity.id
_entity.type
_entity.pdbx_description
1 polymer ?
#
loop_
_entity_poly.entity_id
_entity_poly.type
_entity_poly.pdbx_seq_one_letter_code
_entity_poly.pdbx_strand_id
1 'polypeptide(L)'
;MSSCCRAVAEGAVRRVGVFGGTHGNELSGVLLVRHWQQSGAEIHRDGVDVRAFLANPRAVLKCTRYIDCDLNRVFDPDSLSRPVVEDIPYEVRRAKEINQIFGPKGSDDAYDLIFDLHNTTSNMGGTLILENSRDDFTIQMVHYIKNALAPELCPALLIEHPSLKYATTRSVAKHPLGKYEN
;
A
#
# COMPACT_ATOMS: atom_id res chain seq x y z
N MET A 1 -19.78 -19.53 28.84
CA MET A 1 -19.99 -18.14 28.40
C MET A 1 -19.37 -18.01 27.01
N SER A 2 -20.18 -18.11 25.96
CA SER A 2 -19.70 -18.01 24.57
C SER A 2 -19.63 -16.54 24.21
N SER A 3 -18.41 -16.01 24.09
CA SER A 3 -18.17 -14.65 23.62
C SER A 3 -18.46 -14.62 22.13
N CYS A 4 -19.63 -14.12 21.75
CA CYS A 4 -19.99 -13.87 20.37
C CYS A 4 -19.06 -12.76 19.83
N CYS A 5 -18.13 -13.12 18.95
CA CYS A 5 -17.38 -12.16 18.17
C CYS A 5 -18.39 -11.36 17.34
N ARG A 6 -18.64 -10.11 17.72
CA ARG A 6 -19.40 -9.19 16.87
C ARG A 6 -18.56 -8.97 15.62
N ALA A 7 -18.96 -9.59 14.51
CA ALA A 7 -18.52 -9.16 13.20
C ALA A 7 -19.03 -7.72 13.04
N VAL A 8 -18.11 -6.75 13.12
CA VAL A 8 -18.43 -5.37 12.72
C VAL A 8 -18.77 -5.45 11.24
N ALA A 9 -19.98 -5.05 10.88
CA ALA A 9 -20.42 -5.02 9.49
C ALA A 9 -19.69 -3.89 8.77
N GLU A 10 -18.44 -4.13 8.39
CA GLU A 10 -17.69 -3.22 7.53
C GLU A 10 -18.27 -3.26 6.11
N GLY A 11 -18.20 -2.11 5.43
CA GLY A 11 -18.67 -1.99 4.05
C GLY A 11 -17.90 -2.95 3.13
N ALA A 12 -18.57 -3.47 2.10
CA ALA A 12 -17.91 -4.34 1.13
C ALA A 12 -16.74 -3.62 0.46
N VAL A 13 -15.55 -4.23 0.50
CA VAL A 13 -14.37 -3.76 -0.24
C VAL A 13 -14.62 -3.90 -1.73
N ARG A 14 -14.58 -2.77 -2.46
CA ARG A 14 -14.83 -2.74 -3.91
C ARG A 14 -13.67 -2.15 -4.69
N ARG A 15 -12.96 -1.16 -4.15
CA ARG A 15 -11.86 -0.48 -4.84
C ARG A 15 -10.52 -0.86 -4.22
N VAL A 16 -9.71 -1.60 -4.97
CA VAL A 16 -8.42 -2.13 -4.54
C VAL A 16 -7.30 -1.56 -5.40
N GLY A 17 -6.31 -0.93 -4.77
CA GLY A 17 -5.07 -0.51 -5.42
C GLY A 17 -3.96 -1.54 -5.21
N VAL A 18 -3.22 -1.87 -6.26
CA VAL A 18 -1.99 -2.67 -6.16
C VAL A 18 -0.83 -1.83 -6.66
N PHE A 19 -0.02 -1.34 -5.73
CA PHE A 19 1.04 -0.38 -5.97
C PHE A 19 2.38 -1.09 -6.09
N GLY A 20 3.16 -0.66 -7.06
CA GLY A 20 4.53 -1.11 -7.27
C GLY A 20 5.41 0.06 -7.66
N GLY A 21 6.71 -0.07 -7.39
CA GLY A 21 7.67 1.00 -7.68
C GLY A 21 7.44 2.25 -6.85
N THR A 22 6.96 2.12 -5.60
CA THR A 22 7.01 3.22 -4.61
C THR A 22 8.46 3.65 -4.39
N HIS A 23 9.35 2.67 -4.24
CA HIS A 23 10.78 2.85 -4.45
C HIS A 23 11.16 2.30 -5.83
N GLY A 24 11.82 3.10 -6.66
CA GLY A 24 12.01 2.76 -8.07
C GLY A 24 13.02 1.64 -8.36
N ASN A 25 13.83 1.26 -7.37
CA ASN A 25 14.82 0.19 -7.45
C ASN A 25 14.34 -1.14 -6.82
N GLU A 26 13.11 -1.22 -6.34
CA GLU A 26 12.49 -2.44 -5.82
C GLU A 26 11.66 -3.10 -6.94
N LEU A 27 12.31 -4.02 -7.67
CA LEU A 27 11.90 -4.41 -9.01
C LEU A 27 10.70 -5.39 -9.07
N SER A 28 10.43 -6.18 -8.03
CA SER A 28 9.32 -7.15 -8.06
C SER A 28 7.99 -6.44 -8.32
N GLY A 29 7.68 -5.43 -7.49
CA GLY A 29 6.45 -4.65 -7.62
C GLY A 29 6.39 -3.88 -8.95
N VAL A 30 7.52 -3.37 -9.45
CA VAL A 30 7.60 -2.69 -10.74
C VAL A 30 7.21 -3.61 -11.89
N LEU A 31 7.78 -4.82 -11.91
CA LEU A 31 7.54 -5.79 -12.98
C LEU A 31 6.11 -6.31 -12.96
N LEU A 32 5.59 -6.68 -11.78
CA LEU A 32 4.23 -7.17 -11.61
C LEU A 32 3.19 -6.12 -12.02
N VAL A 33 3.35 -4.86 -11.56
CA VAL A 33 2.42 -3.79 -11.96
C VAL A 33 2.46 -3.53 -13.46
N ARG A 34 3.65 -3.50 -14.08
CA ARG A 34 3.74 -3.34 -15.54
C ARG A 34 3.08 -4.48 -16.29
N HIS A 35 3.24 -5.71 -15.81
CA HIS A 35 2.57 -6.88 -16.37
C HIS A 35 1.05 -6.75 -16.28
N TRP A 36 0.52 -6.44 -15.08
CA TRP A 36 -0.92 -6.31 -14.86
C TRP A 36 -1.56 -5.10 -15.54
N GLN A 37 -0.78 -4.04 -15.82
CA GLN A 37 -1.24 -2.92 -16.65
C GLN A 37 -1.39 -3.28 -18.13
N GLN A 38 -0.68 -4.31 -18.61
CA GLN A 38 -0.85 -4.85 -19.97
C GLN A 38 -1.99 -5.88 -20.00
N SER A 39 -2.10 -6.72 -18.97
CA SER A 39 -3.15 -7.72 -18.81
C SER A 39 -3.50 -7.94 -17.34
N GLY A 40 -4.68 -7.49 -16.92
CA GLY A 40 -5.15 -7.59 -15.54
C GLY A 40 -5.79 -8.94 -15.17
N ALA A 41 -5.72 -9.96 -16.03
CA ALA A 41 -6.47 -11.21 -15.84
C ALA A 41 -6.15 -11.93 -14.52
N GLU A 42 -4.88 -11.91 -14.09
CA GLU A 42 -4.43 -12.56 -12.84
C GLU A 42 -5.04 -11.93 -11.58
N ILE A 43 -5.22 -10.61 -11.59
CA ILE A 43 -5.71 -9.82 -10.45
C ILE A 43 -7.21 -9.53 -10.52
N HIS A 44 -7.90 -9.95 -11.59
CA HIS A 44 -9.34 -9.77 -11.74
C HIS A 44 -10.13 -10.59 -10.72
N ARG A 45 -11.12 -9.98 -10.05
CA ARG A 45 -12.05 -10.65 -9.13
C ARG A 45 -13.44 -10.09 -9.35
N ASP A 46 -14.45 -10.96 -9.39
CA ASP A 46 -15.84 -10.54 -9.60
C ASP A 46 -16.29 -9.61 -8.47
N GLY A 47 -16.89 -8.47 -8.86
CA GLY A 47 -17.40 -7.48 -7.92
C GLY A 47 -16.35 -6.59 -7.24
N VAL A 48 -15.06 -6.73 -7.61
CA VAL A 48 -13.96 -5.90 -7.08
C VAL A 48 -13.22 -5.24 -8.24
N ASP A 49 -13.13 -3.92 -8.20
CA ASP A 49 -12.30 -3.12 -9.09
C ASP A 49 -10.86 -3.10 -8.57
N VAL A 50 -9.98 -3.86 -9.24
CA VAL A 50 -8.56 -3.95 -8.89
C VAL A 50 -7.72 -3.17 -9.90
N ARG A 51 -6.97 -2.18 -9.39
CA ARG A 51 -6.14 -1.29 -10.20
C ARG A 51 -4.65 -1.43 -9.87
N ALA A 52 -3.88 -1.96 -10.81
CA ALA A 52 -2.42 -1.95 -10.77
C ALA A 52 -1.86 -0.56 -11.09
N PHE A 53 -0.95 -0.05 -10.24
CA PHE A 53 -0.48 1.33 -10.32
C PHE A 53 1.02 1.49 -10.03
N LEU A 54 1.72 2.19 -10.93
CA LEU A 54 3.14 2.48 -10.78
C LEU A 54 3.31 3.79 -9.99
N ALA A 55 3.75 3.68 -8.73
CA ALA A 55 3.73 4.77 -7.78
C ALA A 55 4.77 5.86 -8.10
N ASN A 56 6.03 5.50 -8.35
CA ASN A 56 7.10 6.46 -8.67
C ASN A 56 7.72 6.22 -10.07
N PRO A 57 7.05 6.62 -11.17
CA PRO A 57 7.52 6.34 -12.52
C PRO A 57 8.90 6.97 -12.84
N ARG A 58 9.22 8.15 -12.29
CA ARG A 58 10.53 8.79 -12.50
C ARG A 58 11.66 8.02 -11.80
N ALA A 59 11.45 7.61 -10.55
CA ALA A 59 12.45 6.83 -9.82
C ALA A 59 12.66 5.45 -10.48
N VAL A 60 11.57 4.82 -10.93
CA VAL A 60 11.61 3.57 -11.68
C VAL A 60 12.41 3.70 -12.98
N LEU A 61 12.18 4.77 -13.75
CA LEU A 61 12.92 5.02 -15.00
C LEU A 61 14.43 5.13 -14.76
N LYS A 62 14.84 5.70 -13.62
CA LYS A 62 16.24 5.85 -13.23
C LYS A 62 16.79 4.67 -12.41
N CYS A 63 15.98 3.64 -12.15
CA CYS A 63 16.31 2.54 -11.24
C CYS A 63 16.91 3.02 -9.90
N THR A 64 16.32 4.06 -9.32
CA THR A 64 16.73 4.65 -8.04
C THR A 64 15.61 4.54 -7.03
N ARG A 65 15.92 4.60 -5.74
CA ARG A 65 14.93 4.57 -4.66
C ARG A 65 13.91 5.72 -4.80
N TYR A 66 14.40 6.94 -4.99
CA TYR A 66 13.61 8.15 -5.18
C TYR A 66 14.39 9.20 -6.00
N ILE A 67 13.73 10.29 -6.38
CA ILE A 67 14.32 11.44 -7.08
C ILE A 67 14.79 12.50 -6.09
N ASP A 68 13.87 13.11 -5.33
CA ASP A 68 14.18 14.22 -4.42
C ASP A 68 14.08 13.81 -2.94
N CYS A 69 13.03 13.08 -2.57
CA CYS A 69 12.86 12.52 -1.22
C CYS A 69 12.08 11.20 -1.24
N ASP A 70 12.06 10.47 -0.12
CA ASP A 70 11.36 9.18 -0.06
C ASP A 70 9.84 9.36 -0.20
N LEU A 71 9.25 8.82 -1.30
CA LEU A 71 7.82 8.90 -1.58
C LEU A 71 6.98 8.32 -0.43
N ASN A 72 7.47 7.27 0.22
CA ASN A 72 6.78 6.59 1.30
C ASN A 72 6.88 7.33 2.66
N ARG A 73 7.25 8.62 2.64
CA ARG A 73 7.38 9.49 3.81
C ARG A 73 6.65 10.83 3.69
N VAL A 74 5.91 11.06 2.60
CA VAL A 74 5.29 12.38 2.27
C VAL A 74 3.77 12.33 2.10
N PHE A 75 3.10 11.34 2.71
CA PHE A 75 1.63 11.25 2.77
C PHE A 75 1.05 11.73 4.12
N ASP A 76 1.79 12.55 4.86
CA ASP A 76 1.26 13.25 6.02
C ASP A 76 0.39 14.47 5.60
N PRO A 77 -0.50 14.96 6.47
CA PRO A 77 -1.39 16.08 6.14
C PRO A 77 -0.67 17.36 5.70
N ASP A 78 0.52 17.65 6.25
CA ASP A 78 1.27 18.87 5.91
C ASP A 78 1.81 18.77 4.48
N SER A 79 2.39 17.62 4.12
CA SER A 79 2.85 17.35 2.75
C SER A 79 1.72 17.34 1.72
N LEU A 80 0.57 16.73 2.05
CA LEU A 80 -0.58 16.63 1.14
C LEU A 80 -1.33 17.96 0.94
N SER A 81 -1.31 18.85 1.94
CA SER A 81 -1.96 20.18 1.87
C SER A 81 -1.05 21.28 1.32
N ARG A 82 0.28 21.09 1.32
CA ARG A 82 1.27 22.08 0.84
C ARG A 82 0.97 22.56 -0.59
N PRO A 83 0.91 23.87 -0.88
CA PRO A 83 0.68 24.39 -2.24
C PRO A 83 1.67 23.85 -3.28
N VAL A 84 1.21 23.62 -4.51
CA VAL A 84 2.10 23.24 -5.62
C VAL A 84 2.73 24.51 -6.19
N VAL A 85 3.97 24.79 -5.78
CA VAL A 85 4.83 25.83 -6.36
C VAL A 85 6.02 25.16 -7.06
N GLU A 86 6.75 25.87 -7.92
CA GLU A 86 7.78 25.26 -8.79
C GLU A 86 8.88 24.49 -8.01
N ASP A 87 9.19 24.89 -6.77
CA ASP A 87 10.31 24.36 -5.98
C ASP A 87 9.97 23.18 -5.05
N ILE A 88 8.76 22.62 -5.07
CA ILE A 88 8.47 21.47 -4.19
C ILE A 88 9.07 20.16 -4.72
N PRO A 89 9.55 19.26 -3.83
CA PRO A 89 10.09 17.95 -4.23
C PRO A 89 9.11 17.20 -5.13
N TYR A 90 9.64 16.49 -6.12
CA TYR A 90 8.86 15.71 -7.05
C TYR A 90 8.00 14.67 -6.33
N GLU A 91 8.51 13.97 -5.32
CA GLU A 91 7.72 13.00 -4.56
C GLU A 91 6.55 13.64 -3.79
N VAL A 92 6.68 14.89 -3.32
CA VAL A 92 5.55 15.61 -2.69
C VAL A 92 4.47 15.90 -3.73
N ARG A 93 4.84 16.35 -4.94
CA ARG A 93 3.87 16.50 -6.05
C ARG A 93 3.20 15.17 -6.37
N ARG A 94 4.00 14.11 -6.48
CA ARG A 94 3.50 12.77 -6.80
C ARG A 94 2.57 12.22 -5.71
N ALA A 95 2.86 12.46 -4.44
CA ALA A 95 1.99 12.07 -3.33
C ALA A 95 0.62 12.76 -3.40
N LYS A 96 0.59 14.04 -3.80
CA LYS A 96 -0.67 14.77 -4.02
C LYS A 96 -1.48 14.20 -5.18
N GLU A 97 -0.84 13.86 -6.30
CA GLU A 97 -1.50 13.19 -7.42
C GLU A 97 -2.08 11.83 -6.99
N ILE A 98 -1.31 11.03 -6.26
CA ILE A 98 -1.75 9.73 -5.74
C ILE A 98 -2.94 9.92 -4.80
N ASN A 99 -2.89 10.90 -3.90
CA ASN A 99 -3.97 11.20 -2.97
C ASN A 99 -5.25 11.69 -3.68
N GLN A 100 -5.12 12.35 -4.83
CA GLN A 100 -6.28 12.73 -5.67
C GLN A 100 -6.89 11.53 -6.40
N ILE A 101 -6.07 10.56 -6.82
CA ILE A 101 -6.53 9.39 -7.58
C ILE A 101 -7.13 8.32 -6.66
N PHE A 102 -6.50 8.07 -5.51
CA PHE A 102 -6.81 6.95 -4.62
C PHE A 102 -7.36 7.36 -3.26
N GLY A 103 -7.26 8.64 -2.92
CA GLY A 103 -7.83 9.20 -1.70
C GLY A 103 -9.15 9.91 -1.99
N PRO A 104 -9.41 11.07 -1.35
CA PRO A 104 -8.54 11.75 -0.38
C PRO A 104 -8.31 10.93 0.90
N LYS A 105 -7.07 10.89 1.41
CA LYS A 105 -6.71 10.19 2.65
C LYS A 105 -7.61 10.61 3.81
N GLY A 106 -8.18 9.62 4.50
CA GLY A 106 -9.10 9.83 5.63
C GLY A 106 -10.53 10.20 5.25
N SER A 107 -10.89 10.19 3.97
CA SER A 107 -12.26 10.40 3.50
C SER A 107 -12.98 9.08 3.17
N ASP A 108 -14.32 9.12 3.14
CA ASP A 108 -15.14 7.98 2.70
C ASP A 108 -14.91 7.61 1.22
N ASP A 109 -14.45 8.57 0.42
CA ASP A 109 -14.14 8.41 -1.00
C ASP A 109 -12.80 7.72 -1.26
N ALA A 110 -11.94 7.58 -0.24
CA ALA A 110 -10.68 6.85 -0.35
C ALA A 110 -10.89 5.41 -0.81
N TYR A 111 -9.91 4.87 -1.54
CA TYR A 111 -9.86 3.46 -1.89
C TYR A 111 -9.98 2.59 -0.64
N ASP A 112 -10.67 1.46 -0.80
CA ASP A 112 -10.99 0.63 0.34
C ASP A 112 -9.74 -0.11 0.82
N LEU A 113 -8.92 -0.62 -0.12
CA LEU A 113 -7.70 -1.35 0.19
C LEU A 113 -6.56 -0.95 -0.76
N ILE A 114 -5.36 -0.74 -0.23
CA ILE A 114 -4.14 -0.61 -1.05
C ILE A 114 -3.09 -1.62 -0.56
N PHE A 115 -2.66 -2.48 -1.48
CA PHE A 115 -1.43 -3.25 -1.35
C PHE A 115 -0.27 -2.44 -1.92
N ASP A 116 0.78 -2.21 -1.14
CA ASP A 116 2.00 -1.56 -1.60
C ASP A 116 3.16 -2.55 -1.52
N LEU A 117 3.68 -2.91 -2.69
CA LEU A 117 4.68 -3.96 -2.90
C LEU A 117 6.09 -3.37 -2.79
N HIS A 118 6.89 -3.91 -1.89
CA HIS A 118 8.26 -3.52 -1.60
C HIS A 118 9.20 -4.72 -1.66
N ASN A 119 10.47 -4.46 -1.94
CA ASN A 119 11.55 -5.42 -1.76
C ASN A 119 12.44 -5.02 -0.56
N THR A 120 13.13 -5.98 0.02
CA THR A 120 14.14 -5.75 1.06
C THR A 120 15.37 -6.61 0.81
N THR A 121 16.55 -6.05 1.05
CA THR A 121 17.81 -6.81 1.00
C THR A 121 18.02 -7.68 2.24
N SER A 122 17.21 -7.49 3.28
CA SER A 122 17.24 -8.30 4.50
C SER A 122 16.59 -9.66 4.26
N ASN A 123 17.06 -10.72 4.91
CA ASN A 123 16.49 -12.07 4.79
C ASN A 123 15.16 -12.20 5.57
N MET A 124 14.12 -11.50 5.11
CA MET A 124 12.80 -11.46 5.77
C MET A 124 11.83 -12.48 5.16
N GLY A 125 12.08 -12.94 3.94
CA GLY A 125 11.12 -13.72 3.17
C GLY A 125 9.85 -12.93 2.88
N GLY A 126 8.77 -13.63 2.52
CA GLY A 126 7.50 -12.99 2.23
C GLY A 126 6.85 -12.43 3.50
N THR A 127 6.96 -11.12 3.74
CA THR A 127 6.46 -10.46 4.96
C THR A 127 5.27 -9.54 4.66
N LEU A 128 4.23 -9.58 5.49
CA LEU A 128 3.10 -8.65 5.48
C LEU A 128 3.29 -7.58 6.55
N ILE A 129 3.04 -6.31 6.23
CA ILE A 129 3.20 -5.17 7.13
C ILE A 129 1.85 -4.56 7.47
N LEU A 130 1.54 -4.52 8.76
CA LEU A 130 0.37 -3.88 9.34
C LEU A 130 0.77 -2.55 10.00
N GLU A 131 -0.08 -1.53 9.89
CA GLU A 131 0.15 -0.21 10.50
C GLU A 131 -0.83 0.12 11.64
N ASN A 132 -1.83 -0.73 11.87
CA ASN A 132 -2.90 -0.53 12.84
C ASN A 132 -3.32 -1.87 13.45
N SER A 133 -3.17 -2.05 14.76
CA SER A 133 -3.58 -3.28 15.46
C SER A 133 -5.08 -3.40 15.68
N ARG A 134 -5.85 -2.36 15.32
CA ARG A 134 -7.30 -2.29 15.49
C ARG A 134 -8.08 -2.43 14.17
N ASP A 135 -7.38 -2.70 13.07
CA ASP A 135 -8.00 -2.97 11.79
C ASP A 135 -8.28 -4.48 11.68
N ASP A 136 -9.44 -4.90 12.18
CA ASP A 136 -9.85 -6.30 12.23
C ASP A 136 -9.88 -6.94 10.82
N PHE A 137 -10.26 -6.17 9.79
CA PHE A 137 -10.29 -6.65 8.41
C PHE A 137 -8.91 -7.02 7.89
N THR A 138 -7.92 -6.15 8.03
CA THR A 138 -6.55 -6.46 7.60
C THR A 138 -5.95 -7.60 8.42
N ILE A 139 -6.27 -7.71 9.71
CA ILE A 139 -5.83 -8.82 10.56
C ILE A 139 -6.41 -10.15 10.05
N GLN A 140 -7.71 -10.20 9.74
CA GLN A 140 -8.34 -11.40 9.18
C GLN A 140 -7.80 -11.73 7.79
N MET A 141 -7.52 -10.73 6.95
CA MET A 141 -6.88 -10.93 5.65
C MET A 141 -5.47 -11.53 5.80
N VAL A 142 -4.65 -10.99 6.70
CA VAL A 142 -3.32 -11.54 7.00
C VAL A 142 -3.43 -12.97 7.51
N HIS A 143 -4.39 -13.26 8.39
CA HIS A 143 -4.65 -14.62 8.85
C HIS A 143 -4.99 -15.57 7.69
N TYR A 144 -5.88 -15.14 6.78
CA TYR A 144 -6.25 -15.91 5.59
C TYR A 144 -5.03 -16.19 4.69
N ILE A 145 -4.23 -15.16 4.37
CA ILE A 145 -3.04 -15.30 3.52
C ILE A 145 -2.05 -16.29 4.13
N LYS A 146 -1.78 -16.17 5.44
CA LYS A 146 -0.87 -17.08 6.16
C LYS A 146 -1.33 -18.53 6.10
N ASN A 147 -2.64 -18.78 6.22
CA ASN A 147 -3.18 -20.13 6.14
C ASN A 147 -3.15 -20.67 4.70
N ALA A 148 -3.43 -19.82 3.70
CA ALA A 148 -3.42 -20.20 2.30
C ALA A 148 -2.01 -20.52 1.77
N LEU A 149 -0.98 -19.90 2.35
CA LEU A 149 0.42 -20.14 2.01
C LEU A 149 1.07 -21.22 2.90
N ALA A 150 0.33 -21.92 3.75
CA ALA A 150 0.95 -22.97 4.57
C ALA A 150 1.37 -24.17 3.69
N PRO A 151 2.56 -24.78 3.92
CA PRO A 151 3.45 -24.61 5.07
C PRO A 151 4.51 -23.50 4.95
N GLU A 152 4.57 -22.75 3.85
CA GLU A 152 5.51 -21.65 3.68
C GLU A 152 5.31 -20.54 4.73
N LEU A 153 6.43 -20.01 5.25
CA LEU A 153 6.40 -18.96 6.25
C LEU A 153 6.08 -17.61 5.62
N CYS A 154 4.99 -16.98 6.07
CA CYS A 154 4.66 -15.59 5.77
C CYS A 154 4.54 -14.77 7.06
N PRO A 155 5.63 -14.17 7.58
CA PRO A 155 5.58 -13.36 8.80
C PRO A 155 4.69 -12.12 8.64
N ALA A 156 4.11 -11.68 9.75
CA ALA A 156 3.40 -10.40 9.83
C ALA A 156 4.16 -9.48 10.80
N LEU A 157 4.50 -8.29 10.35
CA LEU A 157 5.16 -7.26 11.16
C LEU A 157 4.17 -6.13 11.41
N LEU A 158 3.85 -5.90 12.69
CA LEU A 158 3.07 -4.75 13.12
C LEU A 158 4.04 -3.58 13.37
N ILE A 159 3.92 -2.53 12.57
CA ILE A 159 4.60 -1.26 12.80
C ILE A 159 3.55 -0.34 13.40
N GLU A 160 3.40 -0.41 14.73
CA GLU A 160 2.48 0.44 15.49
C GLU A 160 3.22 1.11 16.65
N HIS A 161 3.40 2.43 16.58
CA HIS A 161 3.92 3.19 17.72
C HIS A 161 3.29 4.59 17.79
N PRO A 162 2.89 5.09 18.97
CA PRO A 162 2.22 6.39 19.10
C PRO A 162 3.02 7.59 18.56
N SER A 163 4.34 7.48 18.48
CA SER A 163 5.20 8.54 17.91
C SER A 163 5.47 8.40 16.41
N LEU A 164 5.09 7.28 15.79
CA LEU A 164 5.24 7.10 14.34
C LEU A 164 4.06 7.78 13.65
N LYS A 165 4.34 8.79 12.83
CA LYS A 165 3.36 9.37 11.91
C LYS A 165 3.40 8.58 10.61
N TYR A 166 2.35 7.80 10.31
CA TYR A 166 2.26 7.10 9.02
C TYR A 166 2.05 8.09 7.88
N ALA A 167 3.13 8.32 7.14
CA ALA A 167 3.18 9.11 5.93
C ALA A 167 3.46 8.22 4.70
N THR A 168 2.98 6.98 4.74
CA THR A 168 3.23 5.94 3.74
C THR A 168 2.27 6.05 2.55
N THR A 169 2.70 5.57 1.38
CA THR A 169 1.91 5.63 0.14
C THR A 169 0.57 4.90 0.27
N ARG A 170 0.57 3.72 0.91
CA ARG A 170 -0.64 2.92 1.17
C ARG A 170 -1.61 3.56 2.16
N SER A 171 -1.15 4.43 3.05
CA SER A 171 -2.00 5.04 4.10
C SER A 171 -3.08 5.98 3.56
N VAL A 172 -3.16 6.18 2.25
CA VAL A 172 -4.27 6.84 1.58
C VAL A 172 -5.55 6.01 1.66
N ALA A 173 -5.45 4.67 1.63
CA ALA A 173 -6.60 3.78 1.71
C ALA A 173 -7.17 3.65 3.11
N LYS A 174 -8.43 3.18 3.19
CA LYS A 174 -9.09 2.81 4.45
C LYS A 174 -8.35 1.64 5.14
N HIS A 175 -7.96 0.64 4.35
CA HIS A 175 -7.20 -0.53 4.78
C HIS A 175 -5.83 -0.59 4.07
N PRO A 176 -4.75 -0.06 4.66
CA PRO A 176 -3.41 -0.13 4.08
C PRO A 176 -2.72 -1.47 4.39
N LEU A 177 -2.13 -2.12 3.38
CA LEU A 177 -1.28 -3.31 3.59
C LEU A 177 0.04 -3.22 2.83
N GLY A 178 1.16 -3.38 3.55
CA GLY A 178 2.48 -3.50 2.92
C GLY A 178 2.83 -4.97 2.66
N LYS A 179 3.46 -5.25 1.52
CA LYS A 179 4.07 -6.56 1.24
C LYS A 179 5.56 -6.36 0.96
N TYR A 180 6.40 -7.03 1.74
CA TYR A 180 7.86 -7.03 1.55
C TYR A 180 8.31 -8.43 1.17
N GLU A 181 9.30 -8.51 0.27
CA GLU A 181 9.95 -9.75 -0.11
C GLU A 181 11.41 -9.52 -0.53
N ASN A 182 12.16 -10.61 -0.66
CA ASN A 182 13.55 -10.62 -1.08
C ASN A 182 13.70 -10.56 -2.60
#